data_AF-W0TH39-F1
#
_entry.id   AF-W0TH39-F1
#
_cell.length_a   1.000
_cell.length_b   1.000
_cell.length_c   1.000
_cell.angle_alpha   90.00
_cell.angle_beta   90.00
_cell.angle_gamma   90.00
#
_symmetry.space_group_name_H-M   'P 1'
#
loop_
_entity.id
_entity.type
_entity.pdbx_description
1 polymer ?
#
loop_
_entity_poly.entity_id
_entity_poly.type
_entity_poly.pdbx_seq_one_letter_code
_entity_poly.pdbx_strand_id
1 'polypeptide(L)'
;MWILNTLPEQLPAIDSEISVPELEISRLQCNSLSESQSYTQIIDCNTQYINQLLHYSSEHTNPVISEQICIASINAAYGYEQLAQQIRESAYSDDSNPVDSQQWQSSTNYNKRAIGLLQFASSVPMISIKLLTMCNQYASLYRLNQQLSMVLLTISKMRTRLYPAGKDKYSTLLSFQDSDLQSLSAVSMPYAKLAIGCSGVCDSIQHSIESVHLKTQVLAMKRFLDCLSLALLSIFKYDKENDTDAALDMINTAIANIRPLLSKDQVNLLQNNKSLEKILVKTKFWKESIKDKLKNKKWVHSKKRDKDSNSSYLHPFILEVIADFLLPLIMVLKVRYDTTNEFIFDNVGSNSSHNWVLPQGKAPEVKGVRFFFDGSTLTVDQQAESENLR
;
A
#
# COMPACT_ATOMS: atom_id res chain seq x y z
N MET A 1 -0.38 -8.70 -2.23
CA MET A 1 0.48 -7.53 -1.98
C MET A 1 0.03 -6.39 -2.88
N TRP A 2 0.03 -5.14 -2.41
CA TRP A 2 -0.39 -4.01 -3.26
C TRP A 2 0.55 -3.74 -4.46
N ILE A 3 1.79 -4.25 -4.42
CA ILE A 3 2.82 -4.01 -5.45
C ILE A 3 3.44 -5.32 -6.00
N LEU A 4 3.33 -6.48 -5.35
CA LEU A 4 3.89 -7.77 -5.81
C LEU A 4 2.85 -8.91 -5.85
N ASN A 5 2.82 -9.66 -6.95
CA ASN A 5 1.93 -10.82 -7.13
C ASN A 5 2.68 -12.12 -7.51
N THR A 6 4.01 -12.17 -7.44
CA THR A 6 4.83 -13.24 -8.05
C THR A 6 5.48 -14.20 -7.05
N LEU A 7 5.02 -14.23 -5.81
CA LEU A 7 5.48 -15.13 -4.74
C LEU A 7 4.35 -16.09 -4.33
N PRO A 8 4.65 -17.25 -3.73
CA PRO A 8 5.97 -17.74 -3.26
C PRO A 8 6.88 -18.29 -4.37
N GLU A 9 8.20 -18.33 -4.11
CA GLU A 9 9.19 -18.99 -4.98
C GLU A 9 9.27 -20.50 -4.68
N GLN A 10 9.58 -21.31 -5.69
CA GLN A 10 9.82 -22.74 -5.50
C GLN A 10 11.19 -22.97 -4.83
N LEU A 11 11.21 -23.81 -3.80
CA LEU A 11 12.43 -24.27 -3.15
C LEU A 11 13.13 -25.30 -4.05
N PRO A 12 14.38 -25.06 -4.48
CA PRO A 12 15.12 -25.99 -5.35
C PRO A 12 15.43 -27.30 -4.63
N ALA A 13 15.71 -28.38 -5.36
CA ALA A 13 16.13 -29.64 -4.71
C ALA A 13 17.47 -29.46 -3.99
N ILE A 14 17.67 -30.18 -2.88
CA ILE A 14 18.97 -30.26 -2.21
C ILE A 14 19.78 -31.35 -2.93
N ASP A 15 21.00 -31.05 -3.36
CA ASP A 15 21.86 -32.02 -4.07
C ASP A 15 22.02 -33.32 -3.26
N SER A 16 22.05 -34.45 -3.98
CA SER A 16 21.84 -35.80 -3.45
C SER A 16 22.88 -36.27 -2.42
N GLU A 17 24.04 -35.62 -2.31
CA GLU A 17 25.06 -35.97 -1.31
C GLU A 17 24.70 -35.52 0.12
N ILE A 18 23.69 -34.64 0.27
CA ILE A 18 23.28 -34.00 1.54
C ILE A 18 21.84 -34.43 1.93
N SER A 19 21.23 -35.34 1.18
CA SER A 19 19.81 -35.71 1.29
C SER A 19 19.46 -36.31 2.66
N VAL A 20 19.05 -35.47 3.61
CA VAL A 20 18.29 -35.88 4.79
C VAL A 20 16.83 -36.05 4.34
N PRO A 21 16.25 -37.26 4.38
CA PRO A 21 14.90 -37.52 3.84
C PRO A 21 13.82 -36.62 4.44
N GLU A 22 13.96 -36.26 5.73
CA GLU A 22 13.04 -35.38 6.44
C GLU A 22 13.02 -33.96 5.87
N LEU A 23 14.19 -33.40 5.53
CA LEU A 23 14.30 -32.08 4.90
C LEU A 23 13.65 -32.08 3.51
N GLU A 24 13.84 -33.15 2.74
CA GLU A 24 13.25 -33.28 1.41
C GLU A 24 11.71 -33.38 1.46
N ILE A 25 11.17 -34.12 2.44
CA ILE A 25 9.72 -34.17 2.68
C ILE A 25 9.18 -32.78 3.03
N SER A 26 9.81 -32.08 3.97
CA SER A 26 9.37 -30.73 4.37
C SER A 26 9.50 -29.70 3.25
N ARG A 27 10.51 -29.83 2.39
CA ARG A 27 10.65 -29.03 1.16
C ARG A 27 9.49 -29.26 0.19
N LEU A 28 9.15 -30.51 -0.08
CA LEU A 28 8.03 -30.87 -0.97
C LEU A 28 6.70 -30.36 -0.42
N GLN A 29 6.49 -30.43 0.90
CA GLN A 29 5.32 -29.86 1.56
C GLN A 29 5.25 -28.33 1.33
N CYS A 30 6.33 -27.59 1.58
CA CYS A 30 6.40 -26.15 1.33
C CYS A 30 6.04 -25.80 -0.13
N ASN A 31 6.59 -26.56 -1.09
CA ASN A 31 6.35 -26.33 -2.52
C ASN A 31 4.90 -26.62 -2.93
N SER A 32 4.28 -27.66 -2.37
CA SER A 32 2.86 -27.98 -2.64
C SER A 32 1.89 -26.92 -2.14
N LEU A 33 2.28 -26.15 -1.12
CA LEU A 33 1.46 -25.06 -0.55
C LEU A 33 1.50 -23.78 -1.39
N SER A 34 2.36 -23.69 -2.42
CA SER A 34 2.37 -22.56 -3.35
C SER A 34 1.05 -22.39 -4.11
N GLU A 35 0.25 -23.46 -4.22
CA GLU A 35 -1.09 -23.46 -4.80
C GLU A 35 -2.21 -23.31 -3.75
N SER A 36 -1.88 -23.35 -2.46
CA SER A 36 -2.86 -23.25 -1.37
C SER A 36 -3.31 -21.80 -1.13
N GLN A 37 -4.58 -21.62 -0.71
CA GLN A 37 -5.14 -20.30 -0.41
C GLN A 37 -4.85 -19.83 1.03
N SER A 38 -4.18 -20.63 1.86
CA SER A 38 -4.02 -20.36 3.28
C SER A 38 -2.64 -19.78 3.58
N TYR A 39 -2.57 -18.45 3.76
CA TYR A 39 -1.31 -17.77 4.09
C TYR A 39 -0.75 -18.20 5.46
N THR A 40 -1.59 -18.62 6.40
CA THR A 40 -1.13 -19.20 7.67
C THR A 40 -0.40 -20.52 7.47
N GLN A 41 -0.90 -21.40 6.60
CA GLN A 41 -0.21 -22.65 6.27
C GLN A 41 1.13 -22.40 5.57
N ILE A 42 1.21 -21.38 4.68
CA ILE A 42 2.47 -20.97 4.06
C ILE A 42 3.48 -20.54 5.13
N ILE A 43 3.06 -19.72 6.10
CA ILE A 43 3.92 -19.29 7.21
C ILE A 43 4.38 -20.49 8.04
N ASP A 44 3.45 -21.33 8.49
CA ASP A 44 3.74 -22.43 9.41
C ASP A 44 4.70 -23.45 8.77
N CYS A 45 4.43 -23.85 7.53
CA CYS A 45 5.24 -24.85 6.83
C CYS A 45 6.65 -24.33 6.53
N ASN A 46 6.78 -23.09 6.03
CA ASN A 46 8.11 -22.51 5.78
C ASN A 46 8.86 -22.25 7.10
N THR A 47 8.19 -21.85 8.18
CA THR A 47 8.83 -21.64 9.49
C THR A 47 9.34 -22.96 10.08
N GLN A 48 8.54 -24.03 9.98
CA GLN A 48 8.98 -25.37 10.40
C GLN A 48 10.18 -25.85 9.59
N TYR A 49 10.16 -25.66 8.27
CA TYR A 49 11.29 -26.02 7.41
C TYR A 49 12.54 -25.20 7.72
N ILE A 50 12.42 -23.88 7.98
CA ILE A 50 13.53 -23.04 8.43
C ILE A 50 14.13 -23.58 9.73
N ASN A 51 13.32 -23.98 10.71
CA ASN A 51 13.82 -24.53 11.97
C ASN A 51 14.64 -25.81 11.76
N GLN A 52 14.16 -26.72 10.92
CA GLN A 52 14.89 -27.96 10.59
C GLN A 52 16.22 -27.67 9.87
N LEU A 53 16.22 -26.74 8.92
CA LEU A 53 17.43 -26.33 8.20
C LEU A 53 18.44 -25.64 9.14
N LEU A 54 17.96 -24.81 10.06
CA LEU A 54 18.82 -24.14 11.04
C LEU A 54 19.47 -25.14 11.99
N HIS A 55 18.70 -26.11 12.50
CA HIS A 55 19.22 -27.20 13.31
C HIS A 55 20.30 -27.98 12.55
N TYR A 56 20.04 -28.37 11.31
CA TYR A 56 21.03 -29.06 10.47
C TYR A 56 22.28 -28.21 10.21
N SER A 57 22.10 -26.92 9.95
CA SER A 57 23.20 -25.98 9.67
C SER A 57 24.12 -25.71 10.86
N SER A 58 23.62 -25.93 12.09
CA SER A 58 24.42 -25.77 13.31
C SER A 58 25.57 -26.79 13.39
N GLU A 59 25.41 -27.94 12.74
CA GLU A 59 26.41 -29.00 12.67
C GLU A 59 27.16 -29.00 11.32
N HIS A 60 26.53 -28.51 10.24
CA HIS A 60 27.04 -28.59 8.88
C HIS A 60 26.87 -27.26 8.11
N THR A 61 27.94 -26.50 7.93
CA THR A 61 27.89 -25.25 7.17
C THR A 61 27.86 -25.52 5.67
N ASN A 62 26.75 -25.22 4.99
CA ASN A 62 26.59 -25.47 3.57
C ASN A 62 25.88 -24.28 2.86
N PRO A 63 26.45 -23.75 1.75
CA PRO A 63 25.81 -22.70 0.96
C PRO A 63 24.40 -23.04 0.47
N VAL A 64 24.16 -24.29 0.04
CA VAL A 64 22.85 -24.74 -0.45
C VAL A 64 21.80 -24.65 0.65
N ILE A 65 22.14 -25.08 1.86
CA ILE A 65 21.25 -24.97 3.04
C ILE A 65 20.97 -23.50 3.37
N SER A 66 21.98 -22.63 3.25
CA SER A 66 21.82 -21.20 3.48
C SER A 66 20.88 -20.55 2.47
N GLU A 67 20.95 -20.93 1.19
CA GLU A 67 20.00 -20.48 0.17
C GLU A 67 18.58 -20.99 0.45
N GLN A 68 18.42 -22.25 0.89
CA GLN A 68 17.13 -22.82 1.28
C GLN A 68 16.49 -22.04 2.44
N ILE A 69 17.27 -21.72 3.48
CA ILE A 69 16.82 -20.92 4.62
C ILE A 69 16.34 -19.55 4.13
N CYS A 70 17.10 -18.92 3.22
CA CYS A 70 16.76 -17.62 2.66
C CYS A 70 15.45 -17.65 1.84
N ILE A 71 15.28 -18.63 0.94
CA ILE A 71 14.08 -18.75 0.11
C ILE A 71 12.85 -19.05 0.98
N ALA A 72 12.96 -19.99 1.93
CA ALA A 72 11.88 -20.32 2.86
C ALA A 72 11.49 -19.09 3.71
N SER A 73 12.48 -18.30 4.14
CA SER A 73 12.26 -17.04 4.87
C SER A 73 11.53 -15.99 4.03
N ILE A 74 11.89 -15.84 2.75
CA ILE A 74 11.18 -14.97 1.80
C ILE A 74 9.71 -15.41 1.66
N ASN A 75 9.46 -16.72 1.54
CA ASN A 75 8.11 -17.28 1.39
C ASN A 75 7.26 -17.10 2.65
N ALA A 76 7.81 -17.35 3.84
CA ALA A 76 7.13 -17.07 5.10
C ALA A 76 6.86 -15.56 5.28
N ALA A 77 7.81 -14.70 4.92
CA ALA A 77 7.64 -13.24 4.98
C ALA A 77 6.52 -12.78 4.03
N TYR A 78 6.42 -13.38 2.85
CA TYR A 78 5.30 -13.18 1.94
C TYR A 78 3.97 -13.55 2.57
N GLY A 79 3.85 -14.71 3.22
CA GLY A 79 2.63 -15.12 3.91
C GLY A 79 2.20 -14.10 4.98
N TYR A 80 3.15 -13.62 5.78
CA TYR A 80 2.89 -12.57 6.78
C TYR A 80 2.40 -11.27 6.16
N GLU A 81 3.01 -10.82 5.05
CA GLU A 81 2.60 -9.59 4.39
C GLU A 81 1.20 -9.71 3.74
N GLN A 82 0.85 -10.87 3.22
CA GLN A 82 -0.49 -11.11 2.67
C GLN A 82 -1.57 -11.08 3.76
N LEU A 83 -1.32 -11.71 4.91
CA LEU A 83 -2.22 -11.59 6.07
C LEU A 83 -2.34 -10.14 6.53
N ALA A 84 -1.22 -9.43 6.65
CA ALA A 84 -1.22 -8.01 7.00
C ALA A 84 -2.06 -7.19 6.01
N GLN A 85 -1.96 -7.45 4.70
CA GLN A 85 -2.79 -6.80 3.71
C GLN A 85 -4.28 -7.13 3.87
N GLN A 86 -4.64 -8.41 3.99
CA GLN A 86 -6.04 -8.83 4.14
C GLN A 86 -6.71 -8.14 5.34
N ILE A 87 -5.99 -8.04 6.46
CA ILE A 87 -6.47 -7.34 7.66
C ILE A 87 -6.63 -5.84 7.38
N ARG A 88 -5.69 -5.19 6.68
CA ARG A 88 -5.79 -3.76 6.32
C ARG A 88 -6.98 -3.47 5.41
N GLU A 89 -7.20 -4.32 4.40
CA GLU A 89 -8.32 -4.17 3.47
C GLU A 89 -9.67 -4.38 4.17
N SER A 90 -9.73 -5.36 5.09
CA SER A 90 -10.89 -5.57 5.95
C SER A 90 -11.15 -4.36 6.86
N ALA A 91 -10.11 -3.87 7.55
CA ALA A 91 -10.22 -2.73 8.47
C ALA A 91 -10.60 -1.42 7.77
N TYR A 92 -10.19 -1.25 6.50
CA TYR A 92 -10.64 -0.12 5.68
C TYR A 92 -12.07 -0.29 5.19
N SER A 93 -12.49 -1.52 4.88
CA SER A 93 -13.85 -1.79 4.39
C SER A 93 -14.90 -1.78 5.50
N ASP A 94 -14.46 -1.93 6.75
CA ASP A 94 -15.31 -1.81 7.92
C ASP A 94 -15.84 -0.36 8.04
N ASP A 95 -17.17 -0.23 8.02
CA ASP A 95 -17.88 1.05 8.23
C ASP A 95 -18.08 1.30 9.75
N SER A 96 -17.48 0.49 10.63
CA SER A 96 -17.52 0.69 12.08
C SER A 96 -16.99 2.05 12.52
N ASN A 97 -17.67 2.65 13.50
CA ASN A 97 -17.27 3.90 14.13
C ASN A 97 -17.27 3.72 15.65
N PRO A 98 -16.12 3.83 16.34
CA PRO A 98 -14.81 4.23 15.82
C PRO A 98 -14.12 3.16 14.96
N VAL A 99 -13.21 3.60 14.09
CA VAL A 99 -12.34 2.72 13.27
C VAL A 99 -11.63 1.70 14.17
N ASP A 100 -11.72 0.41 13.83
CA ASP A 100 -11.14 -0.69 14.60
C ASP A 100 -9.60 -0.61 14.66
N SER A 101 -9.08 0.04 15.70
CA SER A 101 -7.65 0.19 15.95
C SER A 101 -6.91 -1.14 16.13
N GLN A 102 -7.59 -2.21 16.56
CA GLN A 102 -6.99 -3.50 16.84
C GLN A 102 -6.62 -4.22 15.55
N GLN A 103 -7.46 -4.15 14.50
CA GLN A 103 -7.12 -4.71 13.19
C GLN A 103 -5.91 -4.00 12.58
N TRP A 104 -5.86 -2.67 12.64
CA TRP A 104 -4.70 -1.91 12.15
C TRP A 104 -3.40 -2.27 12.90
N GLN A 105 -3.47 -2.42 14.23
CA GLN A 105 -2.33 -2.86 15.04
C GLN A 105 -1.90 -4.31 14.69
N SER A 106 -2.86 -5.22 14.55
CA SER A 106 -2.60 -6.61 14.16
C SER A 106 -1.91 -6.69 12.81
N SER A 107 -2.39 -5.95 11.81
CA SER A 107 -1.74 -5.87 10.50
C SER A 107 -0.30 -5.35 10.56
N THR A 108 -0.05 -4.37 11.43
CA THR A 108 1.29 -3.81 11.65
C THR A 108 2.23 -4.84 12.25
N ASN A 109 1.75 -5.65 13.22
CA ASN A 109 2.55 -6.69 13.83
C ASN A 109 2.95 -7.77 12.81
N TYR A 110 2.02 -8.19 11.95
CA TYR A 110 2.34 -9.15 10.88
C TYR A 110 3.33 -8.58 9.85
N ASN A 111 3.17 -7.32 9.43
CA ASN A 111 4.15 -6.68 8.53
C ASN A 111 5.54 -6.54 9.18
N LYS A 112 5.62 -6.16 10.47
CA LYS A 112 6.90 -6.12 11.20
C LYS A 112 7.58 -7.50 11.27
N ARG A 113 6.80 -8.58 11.42
CA ARG A 113 7.31 -9.97 11.31
C ARG A 113 7.83 -10.26 9.90
N ALA A 114 7.10 -9.86 8.87
CA ALA A 114 7.55 -10.03 7.49
C ALA A 114 8.89 -9.31 7.22
N ILE A 115 9.02 -8.03 7.62
CA ILE A 115 10.27 -7.26 7.48
C ILE A 115 11.40 -7.91 8.28
N GLY A 116 11.12 -8.32 9.52
CA GLY A 116 12.09 -8.96 10.40
C GLY A 116 12.67 -10.24 9.82
N LEU A 117 11.81 -11.05 9.20
CA LEU A 117 12.23 -12.32 8.60
C LEU A 117 13.09 -12.12 7.35
N LEU A 118 12.83 -11.07 6.56
CA LEU A 118 13.70 -10.68 5.44
C LEU A 118 15.06 -10.15 5.94
N GLN A 119 15.08 -9.41 7.06
CA GLN A 119 16.34 -8.97 7.68
C GLN A 119 17.16 -10.14 8.20
N PHE A 120 16.49 -11.13 8.81
CA PHE A 120 17.12 -12.39 9.19
C PHE A 120 17.68 -13.13 7.99
N ALA A 121 16.89 -13.32 6.92
CA ALA A 121 17.32 -13.97 5.69
C ALA A 121 18.57 -13.30 5.08
N SER A 122 18.61 -11.96 5.06
CA SER A 122 19.79 -11.20 4.61
C SER A 122 21.04 -11.39 5.47
N SER A 123 20.88 -11.85 6.71
CA SER A 123 22.00 -12.11 7.63
C SER A 123 22.52 -13.55 7.59
N VAL A 124 21.81 -14.45 6.89
CA VAL A 124 22.24 -15.85 6.72
C VAL A 124 23.56 -15.85 5.93
N PRO A 125 24.60 -16.57 6.40
CA PRO A 125 25.89 -16.61 5.71
C PRO A 125 25.76 -17.28 4.33
N MET A 126 26.70 -17.01 3.42
CA MET A 126 26.83 -17.73 2.13
C MET A 126 25.61 -17.65 1.19
N ILE A 127 24.69 -16.70 1.37
CA ILE A 127 23.60 -16.46 0.42
C ILE A 127 24.11 -15.79 -0.87
N SER A 128 23.53 -16.15 -2.02
CA SER A 128 23.87 -15.51 -3.29
C SER A 128 23.44 -14.04 -3.34
N ILE A 129 24.17 -13.24 -4.12
CA ILE A 129 23.89 -11.81 -4.33
C ILE A 129 22.47 -11.58 -4.85
N LYS A 130 21.95 -12.50 -5.68
CA LYS A 130 20.58 -12.46 -6.20
C LYS A 130 19.56 -12.50 -5.05
N LEU A 131 19.67 -13.49 -4.15
CA LEU A 131 18.76 -13.64 -3.02
C LEU A 131 18.87 -12.46 -2.04
N LEU A 132 20.09 -12.00 -1.76
CA LEU A 132 20.30 -10.81 -0.93
C LEU A 132 19.61 -9.57 -1.53
N THR A 133 19.74 -9.38 -2.84
CA THR A 133 19.08 -8.28 -3.55
C THR A 133 17.56 -8.39 -3.45
N MET A 134 17.00 -9.59 -3.60
CA MET A 134 15.58 -9.84 -3.43
C MET A 134 15.09 -9.53 -2.02
N CYS A 135 15.80 -9.98 -0.97
CA CYS A 135 15.46 -9.66 0.41
C CYS A 135 15.41 -8.14 0.65
N ASN A 136 16.40 -7.40 0.14
CA ASN A 136 16.46 -5.94 0.27
C ASN A 136 15.32 -5.23 -0.48
N GLN A 137 14.99 -5.70 -1.69
CA GLN A 137 13.89 -5.17 -2.49
C GLN A 137 12.54 -5.41 -1.78
N TYR A 138 12.29 -6.64 -1.31
CA TYR A 138 11.07 -6.98 -0.59
C TYR A 138 10.96 -6.25 0.75
N ALA A 139 12.06 -6.09 1.50
CA ALA A 139 12.06 -5.33 2.73
C ALA A 139 11.68 -3.87 2.48
N SER A 140 12.19 -3.26 1.40
CA SER A 140 11.84 -1.89 1.00
C SER A 140 10.37 -1.77 0.60
N LEU A 141 9.84 -2.75 -0.14
CA LEU A 141 8.41 -2.81 -0.50
C LEU A 141 7.51 -3.00 0.72
N TYR A 142 7.92 -3.80 1.71
CA TYR A 142 7.11 -4.07 2.90
C TYR A 142 7.08 -2.86 3.84
N ARG A 143 8.21 -2.14 3.95
CA ARG A 143 8.26 -0.83 4.63
C ARG A 143 7.35 0.19 3.95
N LEU A 144 7.37 0.25 2.62
CA LEU A 144 6.46 1.10 1.85
C LEU A 144 4.99 0.74 2.14
N ASN A 145 4.64 -0.54 2.11
CA ASN A 145 3.29 -1.02 2.42
C ASN A 145 2.85 -0.66 3.85
N GLN A 146 3.75 -0.74 4.84
CA GLN A 146 3.44 -0.34 6.20
C GLN A 146 3.15 1.17 6.31
N GLN A 147 3.94 2.00 5.64
CA GLN A 147 3.69 3.43 5.64
C GLN A 147 2.41 3.79 4.89
N LEU A 148 2.13 3.08 3.79
CA LEU A 148 0.85 3.18 3.08
C LEU A 148 -0.32 2.73 3.98
N SER A 149 -0.13 1.75 4.87
CA SER A 149 -1.11 1.39 5.89
C SER A 149 -1.49 2.58 6.77
N MET A 150 -0.50 3.36 7.23
CA MET A 150 -0.73 4.56 8.03
C MET A 150 -1.48 5.65 7.24
N VAL A 151 -1.17 5.80 5.96
CA VAL A 151 -1.89 6.68 5.03
C VAL A 151 -3.34 6.20 4.85
N LEU A 152 -3.58 4.90 4.72
CA LEU A 152 -4.93 4.34 4.54
C LEU A 152 -5.78 4.38 5.79
N LEU A 153 -5.21 4.11 6.97
CA LEU A 153 -5.86 4.33 8.27
C LEU A 153 -6.32 5.78 8.39
N THR A 154 -5.45 6.70 8.00
CA THR A 154 -5.75 8.12 7.98
C THR A 154 -6.88 8.44 7.01
N ILE A 155 -6.82 7.92 5.79
CA ILE A 155 -7.90 8.08 4.81
C ILE A 155 -9.20 7.54 5.40
N SER A 156 -9.20 6.38 6.06
CA SER A 156 -10.38 5.83 6.72
C SER A 156 -10.93 6.76 7.82
N LYS A 157 -10.06 7.40 8.61
CA LYS A 157 -10.46 8.43 9.59
C LYS A 157 -11.03 9.69 8.93
N MET A 158 -10.43 10.17 7.84
CA MET A 158 -10.96 11.32 7.09
C MET A 158 -12.30 10.98 6.43
N ARG A 159 -12.40 9.78 5.87
CA ARG A 159 -13.59 9.22 5.26
C ARG A 159 -14.76 9.18 6.23
N THR A 160 -14.56 8.62 7.43
CA THR A 160 -15.59 8.54 8.48
C THR A 160 -16.01 9.92 8.99
N ARG A 161 -15.13 10.94 8.92
CA ARG A 161 -15.50 12.34 9.20
C ARG A 161 -16.32 12.96 8.07
N LEU A 162 -15.90 12.76 6.81
CA LEU A 162 -16.58 13.30 5.62
C LEU A 162 -17.99 12.72 5.43
N TYR A 163 -18.19 11.46 5.78
CA TYR A 163 -19.50 10.81 5.71
C TYR A 163 -19.63 9.74 6.81
N PRO A 164 -20.13 10.14 8.00
CA PRO A 164 -20.38 9.23 9.12
C PRO A 164 -21.32 8.09 8.73
N ALA A 165 -21.05 6.89 9.23
CA ALA A 165 -21.86 5.70 8.95
C ALA A 165 -23.36 5.96 9.22
N GLY A 166 -24.22 5.57 8.27
CA GLY A 166 -25.68 5.67 8.39
C GLY A 166 -26.35 6.89 7.74
N LYS A 167 -25.59 7.88 7.23
CA LYS A 167 -26.14 8.96 6.38
C LYS A 167 -25.87 8.68 4.90
N ASP A 168 -26.71 9.21 4.02
CA ASP A 168 -26.42 9.22 2.59
C ASP A 168 -25.11 10.00 2.38
N LYS A 169 -24.03 9.26 2.10
CA LYS A 169 -22.65 9.76 1.98
C LYS A 169 -22.58 10.99 1.05
N TYR A 170 -23.46 11.03 0.05
CA TYR A 170 -23.52 12.07 -0.97
C TYR A 170 -24.27 13.33 -0.53
N SER A 171 -25.32 13.19 0.28
CA SER A 171 -26.00 14.33 0.92
C SER A 171 -25.08 15.09 1.87
N THR A 172 -24.16 14.39 2.53
CA THR A 172 -23.19 15.00 3.46
C THR A 172 -22.07 15.75 2.71
N LEU A 173 -21.68 15.26 1.53
CA LEU A 173 -20.73 15.97 0.66
C LEU A 173 -21.31 17.27 0.07
N LEU A 174 -22.64 17.33 -0.17
CA LEU A 174 -23.33 18.58 -0.53
C LEU A 174 -23.32 19.60 0.61
N SER A 175 -23.33 19.11 1.85
CA SER A 175 -23.27 19.94 3.06
C SER A 175 -21.84 20.16 3.56
N PHE A 176 -20.80 19.87 2.76
CA PHE A 176 -19.40 20.07 3.16
C PHE A 176 -19.15 21.56 3.39
N GLN A 177 -18.86 21.97 4.62
CA GLN A 177 -18.70 23.37 5.05
C GLN A 177 -17.23 23.73 5.31
N ASP A 178 -16.95 25.03 5.49
CA ASP A 178 -15.60 25.53 5.80
C ASP A 178 -15.06 24.95 7.12
N SER A 179 -15.93 24.67 8.09
CA SER A 179 -15.58 23.97 9.33
C SER A 179 -15.03 22.56 9.09
N ASP A 180 -15.56 21.85 8.08
CA ASP A 180 -15.07 20.53 7.70
C ASP A 180 -13.67 20.63 7.09
N LEU A 181 -13.44 21.67 6.26
CA LEU A 181 -12.13 21.95 5.67
C LEU A 181 -11.07 22.30 6.72
N GLN A 182 -11.42 23.15 7.70
CA GLN A 182 -10.55 23.46 8.84
C GLN A 182 -10.16 22.20 9.63
N SER A 183 -11.12 21.28 9.81
CA SER A 183 -10.88 20.01 10.52
C SER A 183 -9.95 19.06 9.75
N LEU A 184 -10.03 19.05 8.41
CA LEU A 184 -9.15 18.27 7.54
C LEU A 184 -7.76 18.91 7.44
N SER A 185 -7.70 20.24 7.33
CA SER A 185 -6.48 21.03 7.27
C SER A 185 -5.58 20.81 8.48
N ALA A 186 -6.16 20.66 9.68
CA ALA A 186 -5.42 20.38 10.90
C ALA A 186 -4.53 19.13 10.83
N VAL A 187 -4.85 18.20 9.92
CA VAL A 187 -4.14 16.92 9.79
C VAL A 187 -3.58 16.68 8.38
N SER A 188 -3.93 17.48 7.37
CA SER A 188 -3.60 17.24 5.96
C SER A 188 -2.09 17.29 5.68
N MET A 189 -1.36 18.26 6.26
CA MET A 189 0.07 18.46 6.03
C MET A 189 0.94 17.27 6.50
N PRO A 190 0.83 16.77 7.75
CA PRO A 190 1.53 15.55 8.16
C PRO A 190 1.31 14.37 7.21
N TYR A 191 0.08 14.18 6.73
CA TYR A 191 -0.27 13.06 5.87
C TYR A 191 0.19 13.22 4.43
N ALA A 192 0.19 14.45 3.92
CA ALA A 192 0.84 14.77 2.66
C ALA A 192 2.33 14.41 2.71
N LYS A 193 3.03 14.76 3.79
CA LYS A 193 4.45 14.38 3.98
C LYS A 193 4.65 12.87 4.00
N LEU A 194 3.72 12.09 4.56
CA LEU A 194 3.81 10.62 4.49
C LEU A 194 3.63 10.12 3.06
N ALA A 195 2.63 10.63 2.32
CA ALA A 195 2.40 10.25 0.92
C ALA A 195 3.59 10.62 0.02
N ILE A 196 4.20 11.80 0.21
CA ILE A 196 5.42 12.23 -0.48
C ILE A 196 6.58 11.28 -0.17
N GLY A 197 6.75 10.91 1.11
CA GLY A 197 7.79 9.96 1.50
C GLY A 197 7.61 8.58 0.85
N CYS A 198 6.37 8.07 0.80
CA CYS A 198 6.05 6.86 0.05
C CYS A 198 6.35 6.99 -1.44
N SER A 199 6.02 8.14 -2.05
CA SER A 199 6.30 8.42 -3.47
C SER A 199 7.80 8.41 -3.77
N GLY A 200 8.62 9.03 -2.91
CA GLY A 200 10.08 9.00 -3.05
C GLY A 200 10.67 7.60 -2.92
N VAL A 201 10.06 6.72 -2.11
CA VAL A 201 10.46 5.31 -2.06
C VAL A 201 10.04 4.56 -3.32
N CYS A 202 8.88 4.85 -3.92
CA CYS A 202 8.53 4.32 -5.23
C CYS A 202 9.58 4.68 -6.29
N ASP A 203 10.08 5.92 -6.29
CA ASP A 203 11.17 6.35 -7.18
C ASP A 203 12.44 5.53 -6.96
N SER A 204 12.90 5.39 -5.70
CA SER A 204 14.08 4.59 -5.38
C SER A 204 13.93 3.13 -5.84
N ILE A 205 12.75 2.55 -5.62
CA ILE A 205 12.46 1.15 -5.97
C ILE A 205 12.43 0.97 -7.50
N GLN A 206 11.86 1.92 -8.24
CA GLN A 206 11.75 1.86 -9.71
C GLN A 206 13.12 1.75 -10.41
N HIS A 207 14.15 2.39 -9.85
CA HIS A 207 15.52 2.30 -10.37
C HIS A 207 16.18 0.94 -10.09
N SER A 208 15.75 0.24 -9.05
CA SER A 208 16.34 -1.04 -8.60
C SER A 208 15.71 -2.29 -9.23
N ILE A 209 14.51 -2.15 -9.79
CA ILE A 209 13.76 -3.28 -10.36
C ILE A 209 14.22 -3.54 -11.80
N GLU A 210 14.28 -4.80 -12.21
CA GLU A 210 14.47 -5.18 -13.61
C GLU A 210 13.13 -5.44 -14.33
N SER A 211 12.18 -6.07 -13.63
CA SER A 211 10.86 -6.44 -14.15
C SER A 211 10.04 -5.23 -14.63
N VAL A 212 9.74 -5.20 -15.93
CA VAL A 212 8.87 -4.18 -16.56
C VAL A 212 7.49 -4.16 -15.92
N HIS A 213 6.93 -5.33 -15.59
CA HIS A 213 5.61 -5.40 -14.96
C HIS A 213 5.61 -4.69 -13.61
N LEU A 214 6.58 -5.01 -12.74
CA LEU A 214 6.67 -4.45 -11.41
C LEU A 214 6.96 -2.94 -11.45
N LYS A 215 7.79 -2.48 -12.40
CA LYS A 215 8.00 -1.04 -12.66
C LYS A 215 6.69 -0.31 -12.94
N THR A 216 5.83 -0.88 -13.79
CA THR A 216 4.54 -0.25 -14.11
C THR A 216 3.60 -0.20 -12.91
N GLN A 217 3.61 -1.22 -12.04
CA GLN A 217 2.83 -1.21 -10.80
C GLN A 217 3.33 -0.14 -9.82
N VAL A 218 4.65 -0.03 -9.65
CA VAL A 218 5.28 1.00 -8.81
C VAL A 218 4.98 2.41 -9.34
N LEU A 219 5.05 2.61 -10.66
CA LEU A 219 4.71 3.90 -11.29
C LEU A 219 3.23 4.25 -11.09
N ALA A 220 2.33 3.28 -11.19
CA ALA A 220 0.92 3.49 -10.91
C ALA A 220 0.69 3.87 -9.43
N MET A 221 1.39 3.21 -8.51
CA MET A 221 1.34 3.55 -7.08
C MET A 221 1.86 4.97 -6.82
N LYS A 222 2.99 5.33 -7.44
CA LYS A 222 3.56 6.68 -7.36
C LYS A 222 2.54 7.75 -7.77
N ARG A 223 1.88 7.56 -8.92
CA ARG A 223 0.83 8.48 -9.41
C ARG A 223 -0.33 8.65 -8.43
N PHE A 224 -0.74 7.57 -7.78
CA PHE A 224 -1.75 7.62 -6.71
C PHE A 224 -1.26 8.45 -5.52
N LEU A 225 -0.04 8.21 -5.05
CA LEU A 225 0.57 8.91 -3.92
C LEU A 225 0.82 10.41 -4.20
N ASP A 226 1.24 10.74 -5.41
CA ASP A 226 1.44 12.13 -5.87
C ASP A 226 0.10 12.87 -5.95
N CYS A 227 -0.94 12.22 -6.48
CA CYS A 227 -2.28 12.79 -6.50
C CYS A 227 -2.81 13.05 -5.08
N LEU A 228 -2.67 12.05 -4.19
CA LEU A 228 -3.11 12.17 -2.80
C LEU A 228 -2.35 13.27 -2.05
N SER A 229 -1.03 13.35 -2.22
CA SER A 229 -0.23 14.38 -1.54
C SER A 229 -0.62 15.78 -1.98
N LEU A 230 -0.80 16.01 -3.27
CA LEU A 230 -1.24 17.30 -3.82
C LEU A 230 -2.64 17.68 -3.37
N ALA A 231 -3.58 16.72 -3.36
CA ALA A 231 -4.93 16.96 -2.86
C ALA A 231 -4.89 17.40 -1.38
N LEU A 232 -4.10 16.73 -0.54
CA LEU A 232 -3.95 17.07 0.88
C LEU A 232 -3.23 18.42 1.10
N LEU A 233 -2.19 18.72 0.33
CA LEU A 233 -1.49 20.00 0.41
C LEU A 233 -2.37 21.17 -0.03
N SER A 234 -3.22 20.96 -1.03
CA SER A 234 -4.14 22.00 -1.49
C SER A 234 -5.07 22.48 -0.36
N ILE A 235 -5.53 21.56 0.51
CA ILE A 235 -6.35 21.89 1.67
C ILE A 235 -5.59 22.82 2.62
N PHE A 236 -4.30 22.53 2.85
CA PHE A 236 -3.45 23.37 3.71
C PHE A 236 -3.20 24.75 3.08
N LYS A 237 -2.90 24.82 1.78
CA LYS A 237 -2.70 26.08 1.06
C LYS A 237 -3.94 26.97 1.11
N TYR A 238 -5.11 26.38 0.88
CA TYR A 238 -6.36 27.10 0.94
C TYR A 238 -6.70 27.57 2.36
N ASP A 239 -6.68 26.68 3.35
CA ASP A 239 -7.19 26.97 4.70
C ASP A 239 -6.20 27.72 5.61
N LYS A 240 -4.88 27.49 5.47
CA LYS A 240 -3.87 28.07 6.36
C LYS A 240 -3.09 29.21 5.74
N GLU A 241 -2.91 29.20 4.42
CA GLU A 241 -2.15 30.23 3.72
C GLU A 241 -3.04 31.19 2.92
N ASN A 242 -4.36 30.93 2.84
CA ASN A 242 -5.31 31.67 2.01
C ASN A 242 -4.88 31.78 0.54
N ASP A 243 -4.09 30.83 0.05
CA ASP A 243 -3.56 30.80 -1.32
C ASP A 243 -4.44 29.89 -2.19
N THR A 244 -5.54 30.48 -2.68
CA THR A 244 -6.55 29.75 -3.48
C THR A 244 -6.01 29.35 -4.86
N ASP A 245 -5.16 30.20 -5.47
CA ASP A 245 -4.57 29.92 -6.79
C ASP A 245 -3.60 28.73 -6.72
N ALA A 246 -2.70 28.69 -5.73
CA ALA A 246 -1.83 27.55 -5.55
C ALA A 246 -2.60 26.27 -5.19
N ALA A 247 -3.64 26.38 -4.36
CA ALA A 247 -4.50 25.25 -4.03
C ALA A 247 -5.20 24.67 -5.29
N LEU A 248 -5.69 25.54 -6.18
CA LEU A 248 -6.32 25.14 -7.44
C LEU A 248 -5.31 24.51 -8.41
N ASP A 249 -4.12 25.09 -8.54
CA ASP A 249 -3.05 24.53 -9.37
C ASP A 249 -2.58 23.14 -8.88
N MET A 250 -2.45 22.96 -7.56
CA MET A 250 -2.17 21.66 -6.96
C MET A 250 -3.26 20.63 -7.29
N ILE A 251 -4.54 21.00 -7.25
CA ILE A 251 -5.65 20.12 -7.63
C ILE A 251 -5.61 19.76 -9.12
N ASN A 252 -5.35 20.74 -10.00
CA ASN A 252 -5.22 20.48 -11.43
C ASN A 252 -4.05 19.53 -11.72
N THR A 253 -2.93 19.71 -11.03
CA THR A 253 -1.76 18.81 -11.08
C THR A 253 -2.09 17.41 -10.54
N ALA A 254 -2.86 17.32 -9.44
CA ALA A 254 -3.33 16.05 -8.89
C ALA A 254 -4.19 15.28 -9.90
N ILE A 255 -5.11 15.98 -10.58
CA ILE A 255 -5.95 15.42 -11.66
C ILE A 255 -5.08 14.90 -12.81
N ALA A 256 -4.04 15.64 -13.21
CA ALA A 256 -3.11 15.20 -14.25
C ALA A 256 -2.37 13.90 -13.86
N ASN A 257 -1.95 13.77 -12.60
CA ASN A 257 -1.27 12.59 -12.08
C ASN A 257 -2.16 11.34 -12.03
N ILE A 258 -3.42 11.49 -11.61
CA ILE A 258 -4.34 10.35 -11.48
C ILE A 258 -4.99 9.96 -12.81
N ARG A 259 -5.10 10.88 -13.78
CA ARG A 259 -5.74 10.67 -15.09
C ARG A 259 -5.40 9.34 -15.77
N PRO A 260 -4.13 8.86 -15.81
CA PRO A 260 -3.81 7.59 -16.45
C PRO A 260 -4.38 6.34 -15.76
N LEU A 261 -4.83 6.47 -14.51
CA LEU A 261 -5.41 5.39 -13.71
C LEU A 261 -6.94 5.34 -13.81
N LEU A 262 -7.54 6.32 -14.49
CA LEU A 262 -8.98 6.53 -14.56
C LEU A 262 -9.55 6.15 -15.93
N SER A 263 -10.84 5.78 -15.97
CA SER A 263 -11.56 5.61 -17.24
C SER A 263 -11.85 6.96 -17.92
N LYS A 264 -12.16 6.94 -19.21
CA LYS A 264 -12.50 8.16 -19.97
C LYS A 264 -13.66 8.94 -19.35
N ASP A 265 -14.71 8.25 -18.92
CA ASP A 265 -15.85 8.87 -18.24
C ASP A 265 -15.41 9.54 -16.95
N GLN A 266 -14.43 8.95 -16.26
CA GLN A 266 -13.94 9.47 -15.01
C GLN A 266 -13.16 10.76 -15.15
N VAL A 267 -12.31 10.82 -16.17
CA VAL A 267 -11.56 12.02 -16.53
C VAL A 267 -12.50 13.13 -16.98
N ASN A 268 -13.50 12.82 -17.79
CA ASN A 268 -14.47 13.80 -18.29
C ASN A 268 -15.26 14.47 -17.16
N LEU A 269 -15.55 13.78 -16.06
CA LEU A 269 -16.22 14.38 -14.91
C LEU A 269 -15.30 15.28 -14.08
N LEU A 270 -14.02 14.95 -13.95
CA LEU A 270 -13.07 15.83 -13.26
C LEU A 270 -12.82 17.14 -14.03
N GLN A 271 -12.92 17.09 -15.36
CA GLN A 271 -12.65 18.25 -16.23
C GLN A 271 -13.85 19.17 -16.41
N ASN A 272 -15.08 18.63 -16.50
CA ASN A 272 -16.23 19.39 -17.01
C ASN A 272 -17.27 19.80 -15.96
N ASN A 273 -17.09 19.46 -14.68
CA ASN A 273 -18.14 19.71 -13.71
C ASN A 273 -17.94 21.00 -12.91
N LYS A 274 -18.85 21.96 -13.14
CA LYS A 274 -18.99 23.19 -12.35
C LYS A 274 -19.95 23.08 -11.15
N SER A 275 -20.66 21.95 -10.99
CA SER A 275 -21.72 21.80 -9.99
C SER A 275 -21.60 20.48 -9.23
N LEU A 276 -21.48 20.57 -7.91
CA LEU A 276 -21.39 19.47 -6.96
C LEU A 276 -22.56 18.47 -7.08
N GLU A 277 -23.79 18.95 -7.30
CA GLU A 277 -24.99 18.11 -7.45
C GLU A 277 -24.93 17.18 -8.67
N LYS A 278 -24.46 17.67 -9.82
CA LYS A 278 -24.34 16.87 -11.07
C LYS A 278 -23.22 15.82 -10.99
N ILE A 279 -22.21 16.07 -10.15
CA ILE A 279 -21.07 15.17 -9.91
C ILE A 279 -21.49 13.96 -9.05
N LEU A 280 -22.31 14.20 -8.03
CA LEU A 280 -22.66 13.20 -7.00
C LEU A 280 -23.59 12.10 -7.51
N VAL A 281 -24.54 12.44 -8.40
CA VAL A 281 -25.40 11.44 -9.06
C VAL A 281 -24.58 10.46 -9.90
N LYS A 282 -23.50 10.93 -10.54
CA LYS A 282 -22.65 10.10 -11.41
C LYS A 282 -21.62 9.28 -10.64
N THR A 283 -21.18 9.70 -9.46
CA THR A 283 -20.26 8.92 -8.61
C THR A 283 -20.91 7.70 -7.95
N LYS A 284 -22.24 7.70 -7.75
CA LYS A 284 -23.00 6.50 -7.32
C LYS A 284 -22.83 5.32 -8.30
N PHE A 285 -22.92 5.59 -9.60
CA PHE A 285 -22.66 4.59 -10.66
C PHE A 285 -21.24 4.02 -10.63
N TRP A 286 -20.26 4.75 -10.10
CA TRP A 286 -18.86 4.34 -10.12
C TRP A 286 -18.53 3.36 -9.03
N LYS A 287 -19.09 3.59 -7.84
CA LYS A 287 -18.95 2.64 -6.73
C LYS A 287 -19.57 1.31 -7.12
N GLU A 288 -20.70 1.32 -7.81
CA GLU A 288 -21.33 0.11 -8.36
C GLU A 288 -20.45 -0.54 -9.42
N SER A 289 -19.98 0.20 -10.44
CA SER A 289 -19.10 -0.35 -11.49
C SER A 289 -17.76 -0.91 -10.97
N ILE A 290 -17.18 -0.30 -9.94
CA ILE A 290 -15.93 -0.77 -9.32
C ILE A 290 -16.18 -1.90 -8.33
N LYS A 291 -17.27 -1.83 -7.53
CA LYS A 291 -17.69 -2.94 -6.67
C LYS A 291 -18.07 -4.17 -7.46
N ASP A 292 -18.69 -4.05 -8.62
CA ASP A 292 -19.03 -5.18 -9.48
C ASP A 292 -17.76 -5.82 -10.05
N LYS A 293 -16.74 -5.03 -10.40
CA LYS A 293 -15.40 -5.54 -10.75
C LYS A 293 -14.68 -6.23 -9.58
N LEU A 294 -14.89 -5.77 -8.34
CA LEU A 294 -14.32 -6.37 -7.13
C LEU A 294 -15.07 -7.63 -6.68
N LYS A 295 -16.41 -7.63 -6.72
CA LYS A 295 -17.27 -8.78 -6.41
C LYS A 295 -17.06 -9.91 -7.42
N ASN A 296 -16.97 -9.57 -8.71
CA ASN A 296 -16.65 -10.57 -9.73
C ASN A 296 -15.22 -11.12 -9.57
N LYS A 297 -14.29 -10.42 -8.93
CA LYS A 297 -12.95 -10.97 -8.61
C LYS A 297 -12.88 -11.74 -7.30
N LYS A 298 -13.72 -11.44 -6.30
CA LYS A 298 -13.88 -12.31 -5.11
C LYS A 298 -14.46 -13.69 -5.46
N TRP A 299 -15.11 -13.82 -6.62
CA TRP A 299 -15.64 -15.09 -7.12
C TRP A 299 -14.87 -15.68 -8.32
N VAL A 300 -14.02 -14.89 -9.00
CA VAL A 300 -13.20 -15.32 -10.15
C VAL A 300 -11.70 -15.20 -9.82
N HIS A 301 -11.23 -16.07 -8.95
CA HIS A 301 -9.83 -16.55 -9.00
C HIS A 301 -9.71 -17.95 -9.62
N SER A 302 -10.81 -18.46 -10.18
CA SER A 302 -10.84 -19.69 -10.98
C SER A 302 -11.21 -19.35 -12.42
N LYS A 303 -10.31 -19.76 -13.34
CA LYS A 303 -10.46 -19.85 -14.80
C LYS A 303 -10.23 -18.57 -15.63
N LYS A 304 -9.19 -18.70 -16.47
CA LYS A 304 -8.86 -17.96 -17.70
C LYS A 304 -8.80 -16.44 -17.58
N ARG A 305 -7.56 -15.93 -17.58
CA ARG A 305 -7.23 -14.55 -17.94
C ARG A 305 -7.77 -14.27 -19.34
N ASP A 306 -8.97 -13.73 -19.44
CA ASP A 306 -9.41 -13.08 -20.67
C ASP A 306 -8.53 -11.86 -20.91
N LYS A 307 -8.02 -11.82 -22.14
CA LYS A 307 -6.91 -11.00 -22.61
C LYS A 307 -7.33 -9.58 -23.01
N ASP A 308 -8.56 -9.17 -22.68
CA ASP A 308 -9.12 -7.89 -23.11
C ASP A 308 -9.74 -7.13 -21.94
N SER A 309 -8.99 -6.17 -21.42
CA SER A 309 -9.50 -4.85 -20.99
C SER A 309 -8.31 -4.05 -20.46
N ASN A 310 -8.29 -2.73 -20.75
CA ASN A 310 -7.33 -1.74 -20.25
C ASN A 310 -6.96 -1.95 -18.76
N SER A 311 -5.98 -2.82 -18.50
CA SER A 311 -5.74 -3.33 -17.15
C SER A 311 -4.95 -2.30 -16.37
N SER A 312 -5.64 -1.57 -15.49
CA SER A 312 -4.97 -0.74 -14.50
C SER A 312 -3.97 -1.61 -13.74
N TYR A 313 -2.68 -1.23 -13.79
CA TYR A 313 -1.58 -1.93 -13.13
C TYR A 313 -1.62 -1.77 -11.60
N LEU A 314 -2.58 -1.01 -11.08
CA LEU A 314 -2.75 -0.77 -9.65
C LEU A 314 -3.61 -1.86 -8.99
N HIS A 315 -3.31 -2.18 -7.74
CA HIS A 315 -4.08 -3.15 -6.98
C HIS A 315 -5.57 -2.73 -6.87
N PRO A 316 -6.55 -3.66 -7.06
CA PRO A 316 -7.97 -3.34 -7.04
C PRO A 316 -8.46 -2.58 -5.80
N PHE A 317 -7.93 -2.94 -4.62
CA PHE A 317 -8.24 -2.24 -3.37
C PHE A 317 -7.85 -0.75 -3.41
N ILE A 318 -6.72 -0.40 -4.01
CA ILE A 318 -6.31 1.01 -4.12
C ILE A 318 -7.21 1.76 -5.12
N LEU A 319 -7.68 1.09 -6.18
CA LEU A 319 -8.71 1.66 -7.06
C LEU A 319 -10.03 1.90 -6.32
N GLU A 320 -10.39 1.03 -5.37
CA GLU A 320 -11.52 1.26 -4.48
C GLU A 320 -11.30 2.49 -3.60
N VAL A 321 -10.13 2.65 -2.98
CA VAL A 321 -9.77 3.83 -2.19
C VAL A 321 -9.84 5.12 -3.03
N ILE A 322 -9.37 5.06 -4.28
CA ILE A 322 -9.44 6.18 -5.22
C ILE A 322 -10.89 6.59 -5.46
N ALA A 323 -11.78 5.63 -5.72
CA ALA A 323 -13.18 5.90 -5.99
C ALA A 323 -14.00 6.27 -4.76
N ASP A 324 -13.72 5.64 -3.63
CA ASP A 324 -14.47 5.79 -2.38
C ASP A 324 -14.10 7.07 -1.63
N PHE A 325 -12.88 7.60 -1.80
CA PHE A 325 -12.40 8.77 -1.06
C PHE A 325 -11.71 9.84 -1.92
N LEU A 326 -10.65 9.47 -2.66
CA LEU A 326 -9.77 10.47 -3.29
C LEU A 326 -10.49 11.29 -4.36
N LEU A 327 -11.28 10.64 -5.22
CA LEU A 327 -12.05 11.31 -6.27
C LEU A 327 -13.13 12.24 -5.70
N PRO A 328 -14.01 11.79 -4.76
CA PRO A 328 -14.91 12.69 -4.05
C PRO A 328 -14.20 13.92 -3.45
N LEU A 329 -13.05 13.71 -2.80
CA LEU A 329 -12.27 14.79 -2.20
C LEU A 329 -11.81 15.81 -3.27
N ILE A 330 -11.16 15.35 -4.34
CA ILE A 330 -10.69 16.21 -5.44
C ILE A 330 -11.85 17.01 -6.04
N MET A 331 -13.00 16.38 -6.25
CA MET A 331 -14.18 17.02 -6.83
C MET A 331 -14.73 18.13 -5.92
N VAL A 332 -14.86 17.87 -4.63
CA VAL A 332 -15.31 18.87 -3.65
C VAL A 332 -14.35 20.05 -3.58
N LEU A 333 -13.04 19.78 -3.47
CA LEU A 333 -12.02 20.82 -3.40
C LEU A 333 -11.97 21.65 -4.67
N LYS A 334 -12.04 21.02 -5.85
CA LYS A 334 -12.06 21.72 -7.13
C LYS A 334 -13.22 22.70 -7.22
N VAL A 335 -14.45 22.24 -6.96
CA VAL A 335 -15.64 23.13 -7.03
C VAL A 335 -15.52 24.26 -6.02
N ARG A 336 -15.01 23.98 -4.81
CA ARG A 336 -14.81 25.01 -3.78
C ARG A 336 -13.81 26.08 -4.21
N TYR A 337 -12.63 25.67 -4.67
CA TYR A 337 -11.59 26.62 -5.09
C TYR A 337 -12.02 27.42 -6.33
N ASP A 338 -12.65 26.77 -7.31
CA ASP A 338 -13.20 27.44 -8.49
C ASP A 338 -14.26 28.49 -8.09
N THR A 339 -15.18 28.15 -7.17
CA THR A 339 -16.21 29.08 -6.69
C THR A 339 -15.62 30.26 -5.93
N THR A 340 -14.63 30.02 -5.04
CA THR A 340 -13.97 31.10 -4.30
C THR A 340 -13.21 32.05 -5.24
N ASN A 341 -12.55 31.51 -6.27
CA ASN A 341 -11.80 32.32 -7.24
C ASN A 341 -12.74 33.15 -8.15
N GLU A 342 -13.93 32.64 -8.50
CA GLU A 342 -14.94 33.40 -9.27
C GLU A 342 -15.40 34.70 -8.58
N PHE A 343 -15.25 34.82 -7.25
CA PHE A 343 -15.60 36.04 -6.49
C PHE A 343 -14.41 36.94 -6.16
N ILE A 344 -13.17 36.52 -6.44
CA ILE A 344 -11.96 37.34 -6.27
C ILE A 344 -11.73 38.09 -7.60
N PHE A 345 -12.58 39.07 -7.87
CA PHE A 345 -12.32 40.07 -8.91
C PHE A 345 -11.30 41.08 -8.36
N ASP A 346 -10.02 40.84 -8.65
CA ASP A 346 -8.92 41.82 -8.81
C ASP A 346 -7.59 41.19 -8.39
N ASN A 347 -6.90 40.55 -9.34
CA ASN A 347 -5.45 40.73 -9.45
C ASN A 347 -5.01 40.47 -10.89
N VAL A 348 -4.65 41.59 -11.53
CA VAL A 348 -3.98 41.68 -12.81
C VAL A 348 -2.70 40.83 -12.78
N GLY A 349 -2.63 39.83 -13.67
CA GLY A 349 -1.37 39.21 -14.08
C GLY A 349 -0.94 37.96 -13.32
N SER A 350 -1.73 36.88 -13.33
CA SER A 350 -1.23 35.56 -12.94
C SER A 350 -0.71 34.78 -14.16
N ASN A 351 0.50 35.12 -14.60
CA ASN A 351 1.43 34.11 -15.12
C ASN A 351 2.11 33.47 -13.89
N SER A 352 1.37 32.79 -13.01
CA SER A 352 1.99 32.10 -11.88
C SER A 352 2.65 30.81 -12.37
N SER A 353 3.94 30.91 -12.64
CA SER A 353 4.84 29.75 -12.68
C SER A 353 4.63 28.88 -11.43
N HIS A 354 4.82 27.56 -11.57
CA HIS A 354 4.71 26.55 -10.51
C HIS A 354 5.65 26.87 -9.33
N ASN A 355 5.27 27.78 -8.44
CA ASN A 355 6.15 28.29 -7.37
C ASN A 355 5.88 27.64 -6.01
N TRP A 356 5.04 26.61 -5.93
CA TRP A 356 4.88 25.86 -4.70
C TRP A 356 5.96 24.79 -4.57
N VAL A 357 6.68 24.81 -3.45
CA VAL A 357 7.69 23.82 -3.11
C VAL A 357 7.03 22.72 -2.28
N LEU A 358 7.20 21.46 -2.69
CA LEU A 358 6.73 20.33 -1.90
C LEU A 358 7.53 20.25 -0.59
N PRO A 359 6.84 20.05 0.55
CA PRO A 359 7.55 19.82 1.80
C PRO A 359 8.35 18.51 1.73
N GLN A 360 9.41 18.42 2.53
CA GLN A 360 10.17 17.18 2.65
C GLN A 360 9.26 16.05 3.14
N GLY A 361 9.22 14.97 2.36
CA GLY A 361 8.49 13.76 2.72
C GLY A 361 9.15 13.02 3.89
N LYS A 362 8.35 12.24 4.63
CA LYS A 362 8.86 11.36 5.69
C LYS A 362 8.97 9.93 5.15
N ALA A 363 10.20 9.46 4.99
CA ALA A 363 10.48 8.12 4.50
C ALA A 363 9.96 7.03 5.48
N PRO A 364 9.59 5.84 4.96
CA PRO A 364 9.15 4.71 5.76
C PRO A 364 10.34 4.06 6.51
N GLU A 365 10.58 4.48 7.74
CA GLU A 365 11.64 3.93 8.61
C GLU A 365 11.13 2.86 9.57
N VAL A 366 10.39 1.88 9.05
CA VAL A 366 9.85 0.80 9.87
C VAL A 366 10.92 -0.27 10.10
N LYS A 367 11.20 -0.55 11.37
CA LYS A 367 12.02 -1.68 11.80
C LYS A 367 11.17 -2.94 11.89
N GLY A 368 11.71 -4.05 11.39
CA GLY A 368 11.13 -5.37 11.59
C GLY A 368 11.35 -5.85 13.01
N VAL A 369 10.64 -6.91 13.40
CA VAL A 369 10.98 -7.64 14.62
C VAL A 369 12.34 -8.33 14.45
N ARG A 370 13.09 -8.50 15.53
CA ARG A 370 14.36 -9.21 15.47
C ARG A 370 14.10 -10.70 15.66
N PHE A 371 14.41 -11.50 14.65
CA PHE A 371 14.43 -12.95 14.78
C PHE A 371 15.80 -13.44 15.23
N PHE A 372 15.82 -14.46 16.06
CA PHE A 372 17.03 -15.19 16.42
C PHE A 372 16.70 -16.68 16.56
N PHE A 373 17.70 -17.52 16.34
CA PHE A 373 17.58 -18.96 16.55
C PHE A 373 18.10 -19.30 17.94
N ASP A 374 17.26 -19.93 18.77
CA ASP A 374 17.59 -20.28 20.15
C ASP A 374 18.28 -21.65 20.30
N GLY A 375 18.60 -22.31 19.18
CA GLY A 375 19.11 -23.68 19.13
C GLY A 375 18.04 -24.72 18.80
N SER A 376 16.75 -24.35 18.88
CA SER A 376 15.62 -25.23 18.57
C SER A 376 14.66 -24.62 17.57
N THR A 377 14.30 -23.35 17.76
CA THR A 377 13.30 -22.65 16.94
C THR A 377 13.72 -21.22 16.66
N LEU A 378 13.30 -20.72 15.51
CA LEU A 378 13.40 -19.32 15.16
C LEU A 378 12.33 -18.54 15.93
N THR A 379 12.76 -17.72 16.89
CA THR A 379 11.89 -16.97 17.78
C THR A 379 12.09 -15.46 17.61
N VAL A 380 11.11 -14.69 18.09
CA VAL A 380 11.17 -13.22 18.11
C VAL A 380 11.79 -12.77 19.43
N ASP A 381 12.78 -11.88 19.35
CA ASP A 381 13.37 -11.22 20.51
C ASP A 381 12.34 -10.27 21.15
N GLN A 382 11.75 -10.72 22.26
CA GLN A 382 10.70 -9.98 22.98
C GLN A 382 11.22 -8.69 23.64
N GLN A 383 12.53 -8.57 23.90
CA GLN A 383 13.10 -7.32 24.42
C GLN A 383 13.04 -6.20 23.37
N ALA A 384 13.18 -6.54 22.09
CA ALA A 384 13.09 -5.60 20.97
C ALA A 384 11.63 -5.20 20.61
N GLU A 385 10.62 -5.97 21.01
CA GLU A 385 9.20 -5.61 20.79
C GLU A 385 8.75 -4.43 21.68
N SER A 386 9.39 -4.25 22.84
CA SER A 386 9.05 -3.21 23.82
C SER A 386 9.52 -1.80 23.42
N GLU A 387 10.62 -1.71 22.67
CA GLU A 387 11.19 -0.44 22.20
C GLU A 387 10.48 0.11 20.95
N ASN A 388 9.79 -0.73 20.17
CA ASN A 388 9.14 -0.36 18.91
C ASN A 388 7.64 0.01 19.04
N LEU A 389 7.15 0.15 20.27
CA LEU A 389 5.80 0.61 20.64
C LEU A 389 5.78 2.02 21.22
N ARG A 390 6.95 2.64 21.43
CA ARG A 390 7.13 4.08 21.70
C ARG A 390 7.45 4.80 20.39
#